data_AF-A0A6I3KBH7-F1
#
_entry.id   AF-A0A6I3KBH7-F1
#
_cell.length_a   1.000
_cell.length_b   1.000
_cell.length_c   1.000
_cell.angle_alpha   90.00
_cell.angle_beta   90.00
_cell.angle_gamma   90.00
#
_symmetry.space_group_name_H-M   'P 1'
#
loop_
_entity.id
_entity.type
_entity.pdbx_description
1 polymer ?
#
loop_
_entity_poly.entity_id
_entity_poly.type
_entity_poly.pdbx_seq_one_letter_code
_entity_poly.pdbx_strand_id
1 'polypeptide(L)'
;MTRPSPMLTEVGEYVAGAVAAELVAQPWWLRRKATIMLVLQALAWLAGILPVVLTDTPEWFIFVAGGIGFILTTLLNALTFDGVTPSMAGRLAEQAQAAEAETAPPTLPVYTGPTTAGE
;
A
#
# COMPACT_ATOMS: atom_id res chain seq x y z
N MET A 1 26.79 6.64 -21.18
CA MET A 1 26.12 5.54 -20.45
C MET A 1 26.71 5.50 -19.06
N THR A 2 26.08 6.20 -18.12
CA THR A 2 26.43 6.16 -16.70
C THR A 2 26.13 4.74 -16.19
N ARG A 3 27.15 4.07 -15.65
CA ARG A 3 26.93 2.80 -14.93
C ARG A 3 25.93 3.09 -13.80
N PRO A 4 24.89 2.24 -13.60
CA PRO A 4 24.11 2.31 -12.38
C PRO A 4 25.07 2.14 -11.21
N SER A 5 25.08 3.08 -10.27
CA SER A 5 25.88 2.96 -9.05
C SER A 5 25.46 1.67 -8.31
N PRO A 6 26.39 0.86 -7.81
CA PRO A 6 26.07 -0.45 -7.22
C PRO A 6 25.13 -0.40 -6.00
N MET A 7 25.05 0.74 -5.28
CA MET A 7 24.06 0.93 -4.21
C MET A 7 22.63 1.12 -4.72
N LEU A 8 22.42 1.55 -5.98
CA LEU A 8 21.09 1.76 -6.54
C LEU A 8 20.35 0.44 -6.85
N THR A 9 21.05 -0.69 -6.88
CA THR A 9 20.46 -2.01 -7.16
C THR A 9 20.26 -2.84 -5.90
N GLU A 10 21.11 -2.72 -4.87
CA GLU A 10 21.07 -3.63 -3.71
C GLU A 10 19.76 -3.50 -2.91
N VAL A 11 19.32 -2.27 -2.59
CA VAL A 11 18.06 -2.05 -1.87
C VAL A 11 16.85 -2.35 -2.73
N GLY A 12 16.87 -1.99 -4.02
CA GLY A 12 15.79 -2.31 -4.94
C GLY A 12 15.61 -3.82 -5.14
N GLU A 13 16.70 -4.57 -5.27
CA GLU A 13 16.70 -6.03 -5.37
C GLU A 13 16.27 -6.69 -4.07
N TYR A 14 16.71 -6.18 -2.92
CA TYR A 14 16.28 -6.65 -1.61
C TYR A 14 14.77 -6.46 -1.41
N VAL A 15 14.24 -5.28 -1.74
CA VAL A 15 12.80 -4.98 -1.64
C VAL A 15 12.00 -5.81 -2.65
N ALA A 16 12.50 -6.01 -3.87
CA ALA A 16 11.85 -6.88 -4.84
C ALA A 16 11.78 -8.34 -4.34
N GLY A 17 12.85 -8.83 -3.72
CA GLY A 17 12.88 -10.15 -3.08
C GLY A 17 11.91 -10.27 -1.90
N ALA A 18 11.86 -9.26 -1.02
CA ALA A 18 10.93 -9.21 0.09
C ALA A 18 9.47 -9.14 -0.37
N VAL A 19 9.18 -8.33 -1.39
CA VAL A 19 7.84 -8.24 -2.01
C VAL A 19 7.45 -9.56 -2.66
N ALA A 20 8.38 -10.26 -3.34
CA ALA A 20 8.09 -11.56 -3.93
C ALA A 20 7.78 -12.63 -2.86
N ALA A 21 8.55 -12.65 -1.77
CA ALA A 21 8.30 -13.57 -0.64
C ALA A 21 6.94 -13.29 0.02
N GLU A 22 6.64 -12.02 0.26
CA GLU A 22 5.36 -11.58 0.84
C GLU A 22 4.19 -11.90 -0.10
N LEU A 23 4.34 -11.68 -1.42
CA LEU A 23 3.33 -12.07 -2.40
C LEU A 23 3.04 -13.56 -2.37
N VAL A 24 4.00 -14.43 -2.08
CA VAL A 24 3.76 -15.89 -1.96
C VAL A 24 3.08 -16.22 -0.63
N ALA A 25 3.48 -15.59 0.46
CA ALA A 25 2.92 -15.82 1.79
C ALA A 25 1.48 -15.31 1.94
N GLN A 26 1.14 -14.22 1.25
CA GLN A 26 -0.17 -13.60 1.35
C GLN A 26 -1.27 -14.45 0.69
N PRO A 27 -2.39 -14.70 1.40
CA PRO A 27 -3.55 -15.33 0.81
C PRO A 27 -4.14 -14.47 -0.32
N TRP A 28 -4.71 -15.14 -1.33
CA TRP A 28 -5.19 -14.50 -2.56
C TRP A 28 -6.24 -13.39 -2.31
N TRP A 29 -7.04 -13.51 -1.25
CA TRP A 29 -8.10 -12.57 -0.94
C TRP A 29 -7.57 -11.23 -0.45
N LEU A 30 -6.42 -11.18 0.24
CA LEU A 30 -5.80 -9.91 0.64
C LEU A 30 -5.36 -9.10 -0.58
N ARG A 31 -4.88 -9.77 -1.63
CA ARG A 31 -4.48 -9.13 -2.89
C ARG A 31 -5.66 -8.51 -3.65
N ARG A 32 -6.88 -9.00 -3.38
CA ARG A 32 -8.13 -8.56 -4.03
C ARG A 32 -9.08 -7.86 -3.05
N LYS A 33 -8.63 -7.53 -1.84
CA LYS A 33 -9.45 -6.96 -0.76
C LYS A 33 -10.28 -5.77 -1.24
N ALA A 34 -9.64 -4.80 -1.89
CA ALA A 34 -10.33 -3.61 -2.40
C ALA A 34 -11.46 -3.96 -3.40
N THR A 35 -11.21 -4.87 -4.34
CA THR A 35 -12.23 -5.34 -5.29
C THR A 35 -13.37 -6.07 -4.58
N ILE A 36 -13.04 -6.94 -3.62
CA ILE A 36 -14.05 -7.67 -2.82
C ILE A 36 -14.92 -6.67 -2.06
N MET A 37 -14.31 -5.68 -1.39
CA MET A 37 -15.03 -4.64 -0.65
C MET A 37 -15.95 -3.83 -1.56
N LEU A 38 -15.51 -3.48 -2.77
CA LEU A 38 -16.35 -2.76 -3.73
C LEU A 38 -17.54 -3.58 -4.20
N VAL A 39 -17.36 -4.88 -4.46
CA VAL A 39 -18.45 -5.81 -4.81
C VAL A 39 -19.42 -5.97 -3.64
N LEU A 40 -18.93 -6.18 -2.42
CA LEU A 40 -19.77 -6.30 -1.23
C LEU A 40 -20.56 -5.01 -0.98
N GLN A 41 -19.97 -3.84 -1.19
CA GLN A 41 -20.65 -2.56 -1.09
C GLN A 41 -21.77 -2.43 -2.14
N ALA A 42 -21.54 -2.87 -3.37
CA ALA A 42 -22.58 -2.87 -4.41
C ALA A 42 -23.73 -3.82 -4.05
N LEU A 43 -23.43 -5.01 -3.53
CA LEU A 43 -24.45 -5.95 -3.04
C LEU A 43 -25.24 -5.39 -1.87
N ALA A 44 -24.57 -4.73 -0.91
CA ALA A 44 -25.23 -4.07 0.21
C ALA A 44 -26.19 -2.96 -0.26
N TRP A 45 -25.81 -2.19 -1.28
CA TRP A 45 -26.69 -1.21 -1.93
C TRP A 45 -27.93 -1.85 -2.55
N LEU A 46 -27.76 -2.95 -3.31
CA LEU A 46 -28.87 -3.69 -3.90
C LEU A 46 -29.79 -4.30 -2.84
N ALA A 47 -29.24 -4.79 -1.73
CA ALA A 47 -30.02 -5.27 -0.61
C ALA A 47 -30.78 -4.14 0.10
N GLY A 48 -30.19 -2.95 0.22
CA GLY A 48 -30.82 -1.78 0.86
C GLY A 48 -32.00 -1.19 0.08
N ILE A 49 -31.99 -1.25 -1.25
CA ILE A 49 -33.10 -0.76 -2.10
C ILE A 49 -34.28 -1.73 -2.16
N LEU A 50 -34.03 -3.03 -1.95
CA LEU A 50 -35.01 -4.09 -2.12
C LEU A 50 -36.30 -3.89 -1.28
N PRO A 51 -36.25 -3.48 0.01
CA PRO A 51 -37.45 -3.23 0.81
C PRO A 51 -38.28 -2.03 0.33
N VAL A 52 -37.66 -1.00 -0.23
CA VAL A 52 -38.41 0.15 -0.77
C VAL A 52 -39.17 -0.24 -2.02
N VAL A 53 -38.56 -1.08 -2.88
CA VAL A 53 -39.19 -1.52 -4.13
C VAL A 53 -40.22 -2.63 -3.92
N LEU A 54 -40.01 -3.51 -2.93
CA LEU A 54 -40.82 -4.71 -2.74
C LEU A 54 -41.85 -4.62 -1.60
N THR A 55 -41.69 -3.73 -0.61
CA THR A 55 -42.49 -3.80 0.63
C THR A 55 -43.04 -2.45 1.15
N ASP A 56 -43.32 -1.46 0.29
CA ASP A 56 -43.90 -0.15 0.69
C ASP A 56 -43.13 0.52 1.86
N THR A 57 -41.84 0.19 1.97
CA THR A 57 -40.98 0.65 3.06
C THR A 57 -40.72 2.14 2.88
N PRO A 58 -40.72 2.94 3.96
CA PRO A 58 -40.42 4.37 3.86
C PRO A 58 -39.06 4.63 3.19
N GLU A 59 -39.02 5.59 2.26
CA GLU A 59 -37.82 5.91 1.48
C GLU A 59 -36.60 6.27 2.33
N TRP A 60 -36.82 6.85 3.52
CA TRP A 60 -35.75 7.21 4.45
C TRP A 60 -34.91 5.99 4.90
N PHE A 61 -35.50 4.79 4.86
CA PHE A 61 -34.84 3.55 5.25
C PHE A 61 -33.58 3.28 4.44
N ILE A 62 -33.57 3.61 3.14
CA ILE A 62 -32.40 3.42 2.26
C ILE A 62 -31.21 4.23 2.78
N PHE A 63 -31.42 5.47 3.23
CA PHE A 63 -30.33 6.32 3.71
C PHE A 63 -29.72 5.76 5.00
N VAL A 64 -30.54 5.20 5.90
CA VAL A 64 -30.06 4.60 7.15
C VAL A 64 -29.31 3.30 6.87
N ALA A 65 -29.90 2.40 6.09
CA ALA A 65 -29.26 1.13 5.72
C ALA A 65 -27.94 1.37 4.93
N GLY A 66 -27.97 2.28 3.96
CA GLY A 66 -26.80 2.68 3.17
C GLY A 66 -25.71 3.34 4.02
N GLY A 67 -26.09 4.23 4.95
CA GLY A 67 -25.16 4.89 5.87
C GLY A 67 -24.46 3.91 6.81
N ILE A 68 -25.20 2.97 7.40
CA ILE A 68 -24.62 1.90 8.23
C ILE A 68 -23.65 1.04 7.41
N GLY A 69 -24.08 0.61 6.22
CA GLY A 69 -23.24 -0.18 5.31
C GLY A 69 -21.94 0.54 4.95
N PHE A 70 -22.02 1.83 4.63
CA PHE A 70 -20.85 2.66 4.33
C PHE A 70 -19.87 2.71 5.51
N ILE A 71 -20.35 3.03 6.72
CA ILE A 71 -19.50 3.13 7.91
C ILE A 71 -18.79 1.80 8.18
N LEU A 72 -19.52 0.68 8.13
CA LEU A 72 -18.94 -0.65 8.35
C LEU A 72 -17.88 -0.99 7.30
N THR A 73 -18.16 -0.74 6.02
CA THR A 73 -17.19 -0.96 4.94
C THR A 73 -15.94 -0.10 5.12
N THR A 74 -16.10 1.18 5.49
CA THR A 74 -14.97 2.08 5.75
C THR A 74 -14.12 1.59 6.92
N LEU A 75 -14.75 1.19 8.03
CA LEU A 75 -14.04 0.67 9.20
C LEU A 75 -13.30 -0.63 8.90
N LEU A 76 -13.96 -1.58 8.21
CA LEU A 76 -13.33 -2.83 7.80
C LEU A 76 -12.14 -2.58 6.86
N ASN A 77 -12.25 -1.60 5.96
CA ASN A 77 -11.14 -1.24 5.09
C ASN A 77 -9.97 -0.65 5.88
N ALA A 78 -10.25 0.33 6.74
CA ALA A 78 -9.23 1.07 7.51
C ALA A 78 -8.55 0.22 8.59
N LEU A 79 -9.26 -0.71 9.22
CA LEU A 79 -8.75 -1.51 10.34
C LEU A 79 -8.12 -2.84 9.91
N THR A 80 -8.14 -3.16 8.61
CA THR A 80 -7.55 -4.40 8.07
C THR A 80 -6.32 -4.07 7.25
N PHE A 81 -5.22 -4.80 7.45
CA PHE A 81 -4.03 -4.65 6.61
C PHE A 81 -4.34 -4.86 5.13
N ASP A 82 -3.74 -4.03 4.28
CA ASP A 82 -3.82 -4.19 2.83
C ASP A 82 -2.75 -5.17 2.34
N GLY A 83 -3.12 -5.98 1.36
CA GLY A 83 -2.20 -6.89 0.70
C GLY A 83 -1.24 -6.14 -0.22
N VAL A 84 -0.05 -6.70 -0.42
CA VAL A 84 0.90 -6.24 -1.44
C VAL A 84 0.43 -6.79 -2.79
N THR A 85 0.41 -5.95 -3.81
CA THR A 85 0.04 -6.36 -5.17
C THR A 85 1.26 -6.39 -6.10
N PRO A 86 1.27 -7.23 -7.15
CA PRO A 86 2.42 -7.32 -8.07
C PRO A 86 2.82 -5.98 -8.69
N SER A 87 1.85 -5.11 -8.98
CA SER A 87 2.10 -3.77 -9.54
C SER A 87 2.73 -2.79 -8.56
N MET A 88 2.75 -3.10 -7.25
CA MET A 88 3.35 -2.23 -6.22
C MET A 88 4.86 -2.44 -6.08
N ALA A 89 5.42 -3.56 -6.54
CA ALA A 89 6.82 -3.92 -6.31
C ALA A 89 7.81 -2.82 -6.72
N GLY A 90 7.69 -2.28 -7.94
CA GLY A 90 8.58 -1.21 -8.42
C GLY A 90 8.45 0.08 -7.60
N ARG A 91 7.23 0.46 -7.23
CA ARG A 91 6.97 1.66 -6.41
C ARG A 91 7.55 1.54 -5.00
N LEU A 92 7.45 0.35 -4.39
CA LEU A 92 8.05 0.13 -3.07
C LEU A 92 9.57 0.18 -3.12
N ALA A 93 10.19 -0.37 -4.18
CA ALA A 93 11.64 -0.31 -4.36
C ALA A 93 12.13 1.14 -4.47
N GLU A 94 11.47 1.98 -5.27
CA GLU A 94 11.79 3.40 -5.39
C GLU A 94 11.62 4.17 -4.07
N GLN A 95 10.56 3.90 -3.31
CA GLN A 95 10.31 4.54 -2.02
C GLN A 95 11.36 4.15 -0.97
N ALA A 96 11.73 2.87 -0.91
CA ALA A 96 12.76 2.39 0.00
C ALA A 96 14.13 3.03 -0.30
N GLN A 97 14.47 3.18 -1.59
CA GLN A 97 15.67 3.87 -2.02
C GLN A 97 15.69 5.34 -1.58
N ALA A 98 14.56 6.04 -1.75
CA ALA A 98 14.45 7.43 -1.33
C ALA A 98 14.60 7.58 0.20
N ALA A 99 13.99 6.68 0.98
CA ALA A 99 14.08 6.68 2.44
C ALA A 99 15.51 6.39 2.93
N GLU A 100 16.24 5.48 2.28
CA GLU A 100 17.65 5.22 2.59
C GLU A 100 18.53 6.44 2.30
N ALA A 101 18.32 7.09 1.15
CA ALA A 101 19.06 8.30 0.77
C ALA A 101 18.83 9.46 1.75
N GLU A 102 17.62 9.60 2.30
CA GLU A 102 17.30 10.61 3.32
C GLU A 102 17.96 10.30 4.67
N THR A 103 18.11 9.02 5.00
CA THR A 103 18.73 8.57 6.26
C THR A 103 20.26 8.52 6.18
N ALA A 104 20.83 8.59 4.97
CA ALA A 104 22.27 8.54 4.77
C ALA A 104 22.98 9.74 5.45
N PRO A 105 24.03 9.51 6.25
CA PRO A 105 24.76 10.59 6.90
C PRO A 105 25.40 11.53 5.88
N PRO A 106 25.50 12.84 6.18
CA PRO A 106 26.10 13.80 5.28
C PRO A 106 27.53 13.38 4.95
N THR A 107 27.89 13.40 3.66
CA THR A 107 29.25 13.14 3.22
C THR A 107 30.17 14.21 3.80
N LEU A 108 31.00 13.82 4.77
CA LEU A 108 31.96 14.72 5.36
C LEU A 108 32.98 15.14 4.28
N PRO A 109 33.36 16.43 4.21
CA PRO A 109 34.41 16.85 3.30
C PRO A 109 35.69 16.09 3.62
N VAL A 110 36.28 15.47 2.61
CA VAL A 110 37.59 14.83 2.72
C VAL A 110 38.62 15.93 3.00
N TYR A 111 39.19 15.94 4.20
CA TYR A 111 40.24 16.89 4.55
C TYR A 111 41.49 16.58 3.72
N THR A 112 41.82 17.47 2.77
CA THR A 112 43.03 17.38 1.92
C THR A 112 44.18 18.24 2.46
N GLY A 113 44.08 18.75 3.70
CA GLY A 113 45.15 19.53 4.30
C GLY A 113 46.37 18.68 4.68
N PRO A 114 47.50 19.33 5.03
CA PRO A 114 48.74 18.65 5.34
C PRO A 114 48.54 17.66 6.49
N THR A 115 48.73 16.37 6.21
CA THR A 115 48.68 15.33 7.25
C THR A 115 49.99 15.38 8.04
N THR A 116 49.91 15.35 9.37
CA THR A 116 51.09 15.24 10.24
C THR A 116 51.70 13.82 10.26
N ALA A 117 51.31 12.94 9.35
CA ALA A 117 51.80 11.56 9.26
C ALA A 117 53.13 11.43 8.47
N GLY A 118 53.91 12.51 8.39
CA GLY A 118 55.17 12.56 7.67
C GLY A 118 56.22 13.34 8.43
N GLU A 119 56.64 12.80 9.58
CA GLU A 119 57.96 13.01 10.20
C GLU A 119 58.55 11.65 10.59
#